data_AF-A0A849FU35-F1
#
_entry.id   AF-A0A849FU35-F1
#
_cell.length_a   1.000
_cell.length_b   1.000
_cell.length_c   1.000
_cell.angle_alpha   90.00
_cell.angle_beta   90.00
_cell.angle_gamma   90.00
#
_symmetry.space_group_name_H-M   'P 1'
#
loop_
_entity.id
_entity.type
_entity.pdbx_description
1 polymer ?
#
loop_
_entity_poly.entity_id
_entity_poly.type
_entity_poly.pdbx_seq_one_letter_code
_entity_poly.pdbx_strand_id
1 'polypeptide(L)'
;GRITTLGRGGSDTTAVAFAAAFDAERCDIYTDVDGVYTTDPRISEKARKLDRIAFEEMLELASLGAKVLQTRSVELAMRYGVKLRVLSSFEEMSDEAGTLVCAEEDIVESNVVSGVAYSRDEAKMTLISVADRPGIAAAIFGPLSEAGVNVDMIVQNISEEGRTDMTFSCPTDQVSRAERAMQDAKKNGDINYHDLVADTDVAKVSVVGIGMRSHAGVAAKMFTALKDEGVNIKVITTSEIKISVLIDRKYLELAVQALHDAFELEKAI
;
A
#
# COMPACT_ATOMS: atom_id res chain seq x y z
N GLY A 1 -37.22 -8.66 7.36
CA GLY A 1 -36.11 -7.72 7.61
C GLY A 1 -36.09 -6.65 6.52
N ARG A 2 -35.40 -5.52 6.74
CA ARG A 2 -35.15 -4.51 5.70
C ARG A 2 -33.94 -4.93 4.86
N ILE A 3 -34.00 -4.75 3.54
CA ILE A 3 -32.90 -5.05 2.61
C ILE A 3 -31.86 -3.93 2.70
N THR A 4 -30.57 -4.28 2.76
CA THR A 4 -29.43 -3.34 2.77
C THR A 4 -28.27 -3.88 1.91
N THR A 5 -27.29 -3.03 1.59
CA THR A 5 -26.07 -3.42 0.83
C THR A 5 -24.82 -3.25 1.71
N LEU A 6 -23.72 -3.89 1.32
CA LEU A 6 -22.43 -3.81 2.03
C LEU A 6 -21.48 -2.74 1.45
N GLY A 7 -21.92 -1.99 0.44
CA GLY A 7 -21.08 -1.02 -0.28
C GLY A 7 -20.11 -1.67 -1.28
N ARG A 8 -19.07 -0.92 -1.66
CA ARG A 8 -18.03 -1.37 -2.60
C ARG A 8 -17.30 -2.60 -2.06
N GLY A 9 -17.11 -3.61 -2.90
CA GLY A 9 -16.53 -4.89 -2.50
C GLY A 9 -17.46 -5.78 -1.66
N GLY A 10 -18.75 -5.45 -1.60
CA GLY A 10 -19.74 -6.22 -0.87
C GLY A 10 -19.87 -7.65 -1.39
N SER A 11 -19.70 -7.89 -2.70
CA SER A 11 -19.77 -9.23 -3.29
C SER A 11 -18.66 -10.14 -2.75
N ASP A 12 -17.40 -9.73 -2.87
CA ASP A 12 -16.25 -10.48 -2.35
C ASP A 12 -16.39 -10.71 -0.84
N THR A 13 -16.76 -9.68 -0.10
CA THR A 13 -16.95 -9.77 1.36
C THR A 13 -18.05 -10.78 1.71
N THR A 14 -19.15 -10.82 0.93
CA THR A 14 -20.23 -11.79 1.12
C THR A 14 -19.76 -13.20 0.79
N ALA A 15 -19.04 -13.39 -0.33
CA ALA A 15 -18.52 -14.69 -0.72
C ALA A 15 -17.60 -15.29 0.35
N VAL A 16 -16.68 -14.48 0.89
CA VAL A 16 -15.80 -14.90 1.99
C VAL A 16 -16.58 -15.17 3.28
N ALA A 17 -17.57 -14.34 3.62
CA ALA A 17 -18.41 -14.56 4.80
C ALA A 17 -19.19 -15.89 4.71
N PHE A 18 -19.71 -16.22 3.52
CA PHE A 18 -20.36 -17.50 3.28
C PHE A 18 -19.36 -18.66 3.38
N ALA A 19 -18.20 -18.55 2.74
CA ALA A 19 -17.15 -19.57 2.83
C ALA A 19 -16.75 -19.84 4.28
N ALA A 20 -16.59 -18.79 5.10
CA ALA A 20 -16.31 -18.92 6.52
C ALA A 20 -17.48 -19.58 7.28
N ALA A 21 -18.73 -19.22 6.98
CA ALA A 21 -19.90 -19.76 7.68
C ALA A 21 -20.18 -21.24 7.37
N PHE A 22 -19.69 -21.74 6.24
CA PHE A 22 -19.89 -23.12 5.78
C PHE A 22 -18.62 -23.98 5.90
N ASP A 23 -17.56 -23.49 6.56
CA ASP A 23 -16.26 -24.17 6.65
C ASP A 23 -15.75 -24.62 5.26
N ALA A 24 -15.92 -23.76 4.25
CA ALA A 24 -15.48 -24.07 2.90
C ALA A 24 -13.96 -24.17 2.83
N GLU A 25 -13.45 -25.13 2.07
CA GLU A 25 -12.01 -25.32 1.85
C GLU A 25 -11.33 -24.07 1.28
N ARG A 26 -12.04 -23.37 0.37
CA ARG A 26 -11.54 -22.18 -0.33
C ARG A 26 -12.68 -21.33 -0.86
N CYS A 27 -12.44 -20.04 -1.04
CA CYS A 27 -13.31 -19.10 -1.73
C CYS A 27 -12.65 -18.60 -3.02
N ASP A 28 -13.26 -18.92 -4.16
CA ASP A 28 -12.75 -18.54 -5.48
C ASP A 28 -13.38 -17.21 -5.92
N ILE A 29 -12.52 -16.22 -6.17
CA ILE A 29 -12.90 -14.88 -6.64
C ILE A 29 -12.54 -14.77 -8.12
N TYR A 30 -13.58 -14.75 -8.95
CA TYR A 30 -13.46 -14.60 -10.40
C TYR A 30 -13.49 -13.14 -10.81
N THR A 31 -12.50 -12.72 -11.58
CA THR A 31 -12.32 -11.34 -12.04
C THR A 31 -11.80 -11.30 -13.49
N ASP A 32 -11.42 -10.12 -13.98
CA ASP A 32 -10.84 -9.86 -15.30
C ASP A 32 -9.31 -10.03 -15.36
N VAL A 33 -8.68 -10.34 -14.22
CA VAL A 33 -7.26 -10.69 -14.11
C VAL A 33 -7.09 -12.14 -13.72
N ASP A 34 -6.02 -12.76 -14.19
CA ASP A 34 -5.74 -14.19 -14.03
C ASP A 34 -4.93 -14.52 -12.77
N GLY A 35 -4.69 -13.54 -11.89
CA GLY A 35 -4.00 -13.70 -10.62
C GLY A 35 -3.43 -12.39 -10.08
N VAL A 36 -2.61 -12.51 -9.06
CA VAL A 36 -1.81 -11.43 -8.48
C VAL A 36 -0.39 -11.55 -9.03
N TYR A 37 0.18 -10.43 -9.48
CA TYR A 37 1.51 -10.38 -10.07
C TYR A 37 2.53 -9.75 -9.14
N THR A 38 3.81 -10.05 -9.36
CA THR A 38 4.94 -9.44 -8.65
C THR A 38 4.99 -7.92 -8.80
N THR A 39 4.45 -7.37 -9.88
CA THR A 39 4.18 -5.93 -10.08
C THR A 39 3.14 -5.77 -11.20
N ASP A 40 2.77 -4.54 -11.57
CA ASP A 40 1.86 -4.30 -12.69
C ASP A 40 2.49 -4.71 -14.03
N PRO A 41 1.93 -5.69 -14.76
CA PRO A 41 2.45 -6.13 -16.06
C PRO A 41 2.47 -5.04 -17.14
N ARG A 42 1.73 -3.94 -16.94
CA ARG A 42 1.73 -2.78 -17.83
C ARG A 42 2.96 -1.89 -17.63
N ILE A 43 3.63 -2.00 -16.48
CA ILE A 43 4.87 -1.27 -16.17
C ILE A 43 6.10 -2.14 -16.43
N SER A 44 6.06 -3.42 -16.05
CA SER A 44 7.17 -4.35 -16.30
C SER A 44 6.68 -5.57 -17.06
N GLU A 45 7.22 -5.78 -18.26
CA GLU A 45 6.96 -7.00 -19.05
C GLU A 45 7.49 -8.27 -18.36
N LYS A 46 8.40 -8.13 -17.39
CA LYS A 46 8.94 -9.23 -16.60
C LYS A 46 8.05 -9.60 -15.40
N ALA A 47 6.93 -8.90 -15.20
CA ALA A 47 6.01 -9.21 -14.10
C ALA A 47 5.51 -10.65 -14.22
N ARG A 48 5.65 -11.43 -13.14
CA ARG A 48 5.21 -12.82 -13.07
C ARG A 48 3.96 -12.94 -12.20
N LYS A 49 3.04 -13.82 -12.59
CA LYS A 49 1.95 -14.25 -11.72
C LYS A 49 2.51 -15.03 -10.53
N LEU A 50 2.05 -14.70 -9.33
CA LEU A 50 2.37 -15.41 -8.10
C LEU A 50 1.48 -16.65 -7.98
N ASP A 51 2.06 -17.77 -7.60
CA ASP A 51 1.29 -19.00 -7.36
C ASP A 51 0.58 -18.93 -6.00
N ARG A 52 1.26 -18.36 -5.01
CA ARG A 52 0.76 -18.13 -3.65
C ARG A 52 1.21 -16.76 -3.12
N ILE A 53 0.41 -16.19 -2.23
CA ILE A 53 0.73 -14.96 -1.49
C ILE A 53 0.12 -15.01 -0.10
N ALA A 54 0.82 -14.51 0.92
CA ALA A 54 0.26 -14.45 2.26
C ALA A 54 -0.85 -13.39 2.37
N PHE A 55 -1.79 -13.57 3.31
CA PHE A 55 -2.84 -12.58 3.56
C PHE A 55 -2.26 -11.18 3.82
N GLU A 56 -1.23 -11.08 4.65
CA GLU A 56 -0.58 -9.84 5.03
C GLU A 56 0.05 -9.12 3.83
N GLU A 57 0.74 -9.87 2.96
CA GLU A 57 1.33 -9.32 1.74
C GLU A 57 0.25 -8.84 0.77
N MET A 58 -0.82 -9.61 0.62
CA MET A 58 -1.96 -9.22 -0.23
C MET A 58 -2.64 -7.96 0.31
N LEU A 59 -2.79 -7.81 1.63
CA LEU A 59 -3.33 -6.59 2.23
C LEU A 59 -2.45 -5.38 1.94
N GLU A 60 -1.13 -5.54 2.07
CA GLU A 60 -0.18 -4.48 1.77
C GLU A 60 -0.21 -4.10 0.28
N LEU A 61 -0.15 -5.07 -0.64
CA LEU A 61 -0.25 -4.81 -2.09
C LEU A 61 -1.59 -4.17 -2.47
N ALA A 62 -2.71 -4.67 -1.93
CA ALA A 62 -4.05 -4.14 -2.20
C ALA A 62 -4.19 -2.68 -1.73
N SER A 63 -3.62 -2.35 -0.57
CA SER A 63 -3.62 -0.98 -0.04
C SER A 63 -2.84 0.01 -0.93
N LEU A 64 -1.86 -0.50 -1.67
CA LEU A 64 -0.94 0.29 -2.50
C LEU A 64 -1.37 0.38 -3.96
N GLY A 65 -2.55 -0.12 -4.33
CA GLY A 65 -3.08 0.02 -5.69
C GLY A 65 -3.11 -1.26 -6.53
N ALA A 66 -2.71 -2.41 -5.98
CA ALA A 66 -3.01 -3.70 -6.61
C ALA A 66 -4.52 -3.98 -6.51
N LYS A 67 -5.30 -3.43 -7.45
CA LYS A 67 -6.78 -3.45 -7.47
C LYS A 67 -7.38 -4.82 -7.84
N VAL A 68 -6.75 -5.91 -7.42
CA VAL A 68 -7.16 -7.29 -7.75
C VAL A 68 -8.21 -7.80 -6.77
N LEU A 69 -8.02 -7.56 -5.47
CA LEU A 69 -8.94 -7.96 -4.41
C LEU A 69 -9.35 -6.75 -3.58
N GLN A 70 -10.56 -6.81 -3.02
CA GLN A 70 -11.02 -5.80 -2.07
C GLN A 70 -10.40 -6.06 -0.69
N THR A 71 -9.69 -5.08 -0.12
CA THR A 71 -8.97 -5.24 1.16
C THR A 71 -9.82 -5.88 2.26
N ARG A 72 -11.08 -5.46 2.39
CA ARG A 72 -12.01 -5.98 3.40
C ARG A 72 -12.31 -7.48 3.26
N SER A 73 -12.36 -8.02 2.03
CA SER A 73 -12.60 -9.45 1.84
C SER A 73 -11.36 -10.26 2.22
N VAL A 74 -10.15 -9.74 1.95
CA VAL A 74 -8.88 -10.33 2.37
C VAL A 74 -8.74 -10.30 3.89
N GLU A 75 -9.09 -9.19 4.56
CA GLU A 75 -9.09 -9.10 6.03
C GLU A 75 -10.05 -10.12 6.66
N LEU A 76 -11.24 -10.29 6.07
CA LEU A 76 -12.20 -11.26 6.54
C LEU A 76 -11.68 -12.69 6.35
N ALA A 77 -11.08 -12.97 5.20
CA ALA A 77 -10.49 -14.26 4.87
C ALA A 77 -9.37 -14.63 5.85
N MET A 78 -8.46 -13.69 6.10
CA MET A 78 -7.39 -13.82 7.08
C MET A 78 -7.93 -14.12 8.48
N ARG A 79 -8.95 -13.36 8.93
CA ARG A 79 -9.53 -13.50 10.27
C ARG A 79 -10.15 -14.89 10.50
N TYR A 80 -10.76 -15.47 9.47
CA TYR A 80 -11.45 -16.75 9.55
C TYR A 80 -10.66 -17.92 8.96
N GLY A 81 -9.43 -17.69 8.50
CA GLY A 81 -8.59 -18.73 7.88
C GLY A 81 -9.14 -19.26 6.55
N VAL A 82 -9.97 -18.49 5.85
CA VAL A 82 -10.53 -18.90 4.56
C VAL A 82 -9.51 -18.65 3.46
N LYS A 83 -9.02 -19.70 2.81
CA LYS A 83 -8.13 -19.56 1.65
C LYS A 83 -8.89 -18.89 0.50
N LEU A 84 -8.28 -17.91 -0.16
CA LEU A 84 -8.85 -17.29 -1.36
C LEU A 84 -8.11 -17.73 -2.61
N ARG A 85 -8.80 -17.78 -3.74
CA ARG A 85 -8.16 -17.94 -5.05
C ARG A 85 -8.60 -16.84 -5.98
N VAL A 86 -7.66 -16.09 -6.53
CA VAL A 86 -7.94 -15.11 -7.58
C VAL A 86 -7.85 -15.80 -8.93
N LEU A 87 -8.92 -15.75 -9.72
CA LEU A 87 -9.02 -16.41 -11.02
C LEU A 87 -9.55 -15.44 -12.08
N SER A 88 -9.15 -15.67 -13.34
CA SER A 88 -9.77 -15.01 -14.49
C SER A 88 -11.05 -15.76 -14.89
N SER A 89 -12.10 -15.01 -15.23
CA SER A 89 -13.32 -15.57 -15.83
C SER A 89 -13.14 -15.98 -17.30
N PHE A 90 -11.99 -15.66 -17.90
CA PHE A 90 -11.71 -15.83 -19.34
C PHE A 90 -10.74 -16.95 -19.67
N GLU A 91 -10.14 -17.60 -18.66
CA GLU A 91 -9.14 -18.66 -18.85
C GLU A 91 -9.68 -20.06 -18.54
N GLU A 92 -9.05 -21.09 -19.09
CA GLU A 92 -9.39 -22.48 -18.79
C GLU A 92 -9.05 -22.83 -17.33
N MET A 93 -9.98 -23.49 -16.65
CA MET A 93 -9.79 -23.86 -15.26
C MET A 93 -8.80 -25.01 -15.12
N SER A 94 -7.77 -24.79 -14.31
CA SER A 94 -6.87 -25.84 -13.82
C SER A 94 -6.68 -25.73 -12.30
N ASP A 95 -6.23 -26.81 -11.68
CA ASP A 95 -5.90 -26.83 -10.25
C ASP A 95 -4.69 -25.94 -9.90
N GLU A 96 -3.98 -25.40 -10.88
CA GLU A 96 -2.83 -24.49 -10.75
C GLU A 96 -3.14 -23.06 -11.21
N ALA A 97 -4.34 -22.80 -11.76
CA ALA A 97 -4.71 -21.48 -12.26
C ALA A 97 -4.78 -20.43 -11.15
N GLY A 98 -4.59 -19.15 -11.48
CA GLY A 98 -4.78 -18.08 -10.50
C GLY A 98 -3.65 -17.93 -9.49
N THR A 99 -3.95 -17.19 -8.43
CA THR A 99 -3.09 -17.02 -7.26
C THR A 99 -3.85 -17.43 -6.00
N LEU A 100 -3.25 -18.26 -5.17
CA LEU A 100 -3.78 -18.64 -3.87
C LEU A 100 -3.38 -17.61 -2.80
N VAL A 101 -4.34 -17.00 -2.13
CA VAL A 101 -4.11 -16.18 -0.93
C VAL A 101 -4.35 -17.04 0.31
N CYS A 102 -3.33 -17.24 1.13
CA CYS A 102 -3.36 -18.16 2.27
C CYS A 102 -2.57 -17.64 3.47
N ALA A 103 -2.53 -18.43 4.54
CA ALA A 103 -1.67 -18.12 5.68
C ALA A 103 -0.19 -18.27 5.29
N GLU A 104 0.69 -17.51 5.95
CA GLU A 104 2.15 -17.61 5.78
C GLU A 104 2.66 -19.04 5.96
N GLU A 105 2.10 -19.80 6.90
CA GLU A 105 2.48 -21.20 7.20
C GLU A 105 2.19 -22.18 6.03
N ASP A 106 1.27 -21.83 5.12
CA ASP A 106 0.94 -22.62 3.94
C ASP A 106 1.94 -22.38 2.76
N ILE A 107 2.92 -21.49 2.94
CA ILE A 107 3.90 -21.11 1.93
C ILE A 107 5.25 -21.74 2.29
N VAL A 108 5.61 -22.79 1.55
CA VAL A 108 6.81 -23.62 1.83
C VAL A 108 8.11 -22.91 1.45
N GLU A 109 8.10 -22.19 0.33
CA GLU A 109 9.23 -21.38 -0.14
C GLU A 109 8.71 -19.95 -0.37
N SER A 110 9.36 -18.98 0.27
CA SER A 110 8.98 -17.57 0.18
C SER A 110 10.17 -16.74 -0.27
N ASN A 111 9.95 -15.88 -1.25
CA ASN A 111 10.92 -14.85 -1.61
C ASN A 111 11.08 -13.86 -0.45
N VAL A 112 12.25 -13.23 -0.36
CA VAL A 112 12.44 -12.13 0.60
C VAL A 112 11.47 -10.98 0.32
N VAL A 113 11.19 -10.75 -0.97
CA VAL A 113 10.26 -9.76 -1.49
C VAL A 113 9.31 -10.48 -2.45
N SER A 114 8.01 -10.33 -2.24
CA SER A 114 6.98 -10.94 -3.08
C SER A 114 6.49 -10.02 -4.18
N GLY A 115 6.62 -8.70 -4.00
CA GLY A 115 6.24 -7.76 -5.04
C GLY A 115 6.65 -6.32 -4.84
N VAL A 116 6.48 -5.56 -5.91
CA VAL A 116 6.64 -4.11 -5.98
C VAL A 116 5.30 -3.49 -6.37
N ALA A 117 4.75 -2.65 -5.50
CA ALA A 117 3.52 -1.90 -5.73
C ALA A 117 3.79 -0.40 -5.77
N TYR A 118 2.86 0.35 -6.34
CA TYR A 118 3.01 1.78 -6.49
C TYR A 118 1.68 2.54 -6.51
N SER A 119 1.71 3.78 -6.05
CA SER A 119 0.62 4.75 -6.20
C SER A 119 1.12 5.97 -6.95
N ARG A 120 0.52 6.24 -8.11
CA ARG A 120 0.88 7.38 -8.98
C ARG A 120 0.32 8.71 -8.47
N ASP A 121 -0.88 8.68 -7.92
CA ASP A 121 -1.68 9.86 -7.58
C ASP A 121 -1.57 10.20 -6.10
N GLU A 122 -0.33 10.38 -5.64
CA GLU A 122 0.00 10.82 -4.27
C GLU A 122 0.49 12.28 -4.30
N ALA A 123 0.25 12.98 -3.21
CA ALA A 123 0.82 14.28 -2.93
C ALA A 123 1.50 14.25 -1.56
N LYS A 124 2.65 14.92 -1.45
CA LYS A 124 3.36 15.11 -0.19
C LYS A 124 2.95 16.46 0.39
N MET A 125 2.41 16.44 1.61
CA MET A 125 2.03 17.62 2.37
C MET A 125 2.99 17.78 3.56
N THR A 126 3.66 18.92 3.68
CA THR A 126 4.58 19.19 4.79
C THR A 126 4.16 20.45 5.53
N LEU A 127 3.80 20.30 6.80
CA LEU A 127 3.63 21.40 7.74
C LEU A 127 5.00 21.73 8.32
N ILE A 128 5.52 22.89 7.92
CA ILE A 128 6.85 23.35 8.32
C ILE A 128 6.77 23.99 9.70
N SER A 129 7.68 23.55 10.58
CA SER A 129 7.89 24.13 11.88
C SER A 129 6.60 24.13 12.69
N VAL A 130 6.09 22.97 13.07
CA VAL A 130 4.99 22.81 14.03
C VAL A 130 5.54 22.75 15.45
N ALA A 131 4.78 23.25 16.43
CA ALA A 131 5.18 23.17 17.84
C ALA A 131 5.18 21.71 18.32
N ASP A 132 6.33 21.21 18.76
CA ASP A 132 6.47 19.84 19.25
C ASP A 132 5.97 19.74 20.69
N ARG A 133 4.68 19.47 20.83
CA ARG A 133 3.99 19.34 22.11
C ARG A 133 2.96 18.21 22.04
N PRO A 134 2.63 17.57 23.18
CA PRO A 134 1.54 16.62 23.24
C PRO A 134 0.26 17.19 22.60
N GLY A 135 -0.37 16.40 21.73
CA GLY A 135 -1.59 16.77 21.03
C GLY A 135 -1.40 17.43 19.66
N ILE A 136 -0.18 17.78 19.23
CA ILE A 136 0.02 18.40 17.90
C ILE A 136 -0.44 17.49 16.76
N ALA A 137 -0.11 16.19 16.81
CA ALA A 137 -0.56 15.23 15.81
C ALA A 137 -2.09 15.13 15.77
N ALA A 138 -2.76 15.11 16.93
CA ALA A 138 -4.23 15.09 16.99
C ALA A 138 -4.85 16.36 16.40
N ALA A 139 -4.24 17.52 16.65
CA ALA A 139 -4.68 18.80 16.12
C ALA A 139 -4.46 18.94 14.60
N ILE A 140 -3.57 18.13 14.01
CA ILE A 140 -3.36 18.04 12.55
C ILE A 140 -4.32 17.01 11.94
N PHE A 141 -4.33 15.77 12.45
CA PHE A 141 -5.05 14.67 11.81
C PHE A 141 -6.55 14.66 12.12
N GLY A 142 -6.99 15.29 13.22
CA GLY A 142 -8.42 15.47 13.53
C GLY A 142 -9.16 16.23 12.43
N PRO A 143 -8.76 17.49 12.12
CA PRO A 143 -9.39 18.27 11.06
C PRO A 143 -9.29 17.63 9.66
N LEU A 144 -8.18 16.94 9.36
CA LEU A 144 -8.04 16.19 8.10
C LEU A 144 -9.08 15.06 8.01
N SER A 145 -9.24 14.29 9.09
CA SER A 145 -10.24 13.23 9.16
C SER A 145 -11.67 13.76 9.06
N GLU A 146 -11.98 14.86 9.75
CA GLU A 146 -13.31 15.50 9.71
C GLU A 146 -13.65 16.04 8.31
N ALA A 147 -12.64 16.55 7.59
CA ALA A 147 -12.79 16.95 6.21
C ALA A 147 -12.93 15.75 5.25
N GLY A 148 -12.64 14.53 5.70
CA GLY A 148 -12.62 13.33 4.87
C GLY A 148 -11.41 13.29 3.94
N VAL A 149 -10.24 13.68 4.43
CA VAL A 149 -8.95 13.49 3.75
C VAL A 149 -8.40 12.13 4.17
N ASN A 150 -8.07 11.28 3.20
CA ASN A 150 -7.42 10.01 3.40
C ASN A 150 -5.91 10.23 3.52
N VAL A 151 -5.40 10.14 4.74
CA VAL A 151 -3.97 10.25 5.04
C VAL A 151 -3.33 8.87 4.98
N ASP A 152 -2.20 8.75 4.29
CA ASP A 152 -1.46 7.49 4.16
C ASP A 152 -0.12 7.51 4.90
N MET A 153 0.95 8.01 4.27
CA MET A 153 2.25 8.10 4.92
C MET A 153 2.21 9.21 5.97
N ILE A 154 2.72 8.96 7.18
CA ILE A 154 2.96 9.99 8.21
C ILE A 154 4.42 9.90 8.62
N VAL A 155 5.13 11.02 8.52
CA VAL A 155 6.54 11.13 8.87
C VAL A 155 6.74 12.39 9.71
N GLN A 156 7.17 12.17 10.95
CA GLN A 156 7.63 13.20 11.87
C GLN A 156 9.12 12.99 12.10
N ASN A 157 9.93 14.01 11.86
CA ASN A 157 11.35 13.95 12.18
C ASN A 157 11.59 14.36 13.64
N ILE A 158 12.80 14.12 14.15
CA ILE A 158 13.23 14.54 15.48
C ILE A 158 13.10 16.07 15.57
N SER A 159 12.57 16.58 16.69
CA SER A 159 12.42 18.01 16.89
C SER A 159 13.74 18.71 17.20
N GLU A 160 13.86 19.95 16.72
CA GLU A 160 14.96 20.86 17.05
C GLU A 160 14.34 22.15 17.58
N GLU A 161 14.85 22.66 18.70
CA GLU A 161 14.33 23.86 19.38
C GLU A 161 12.82 23.82 19.71
N GLY A 162 12.27 22.63 19.98
CA GLY A 162 10.85 22.45 20.32
C GLY A 162 9.89 22.61 19.13
N ARG A 163 10.42 22.57 17.90
CA ARG A 163 9.63 22.53 16.67
C ARG A 163 10.08 21.37 15.80
N THR A 164 9.17 20.86 14.97
CA THR A 164 9.45 19.78 14.02
C THR A 164 8.68 20.00 12.74
N ASP A 165 9.05 19.29 11.68
CA ASP A 165 8.26 19.24 10.46
C ASP A 165 7.38 17.98 10.49
N MET A 166 6.10 18.15 10.15
CA MET A 166 5.17 17.04 10.02
C MET A 166 4.85 16.85 8.55
N THR A 167 5.27 15.73 7.99
CA THR A 167 4.96 15.36 6.61
C THR A 167 3.91 14.26 6.59
N PHE A 168 2.94 14.37 5.71
CA PHE A 168 2.03 13.30 5.39
C PHE A 168 1.78 13.20 3.89
N SER A 169 1.24 12.07 3.42
CA SER A 169 0.77 11.94 2.05
C SER A 169 -0.75 11.78 1.99
N CYS A 170 -1.33 12.23 0.88
CA CYS A 170 -2.73 12.05 0.56
C CYS A 170 -2.92 11.97 -0.96
N PRO A 171 -4.08 11.46 -1.44
CA PRO A 171 -4.42 11.49 -2.84
C PRO A 171 -4.35 12.90 -3.44
N THR A 172 -3.83 13.03 -4.67
CA THR A 172 -3.64 14.35 -5.31
C THR A 172 -4.96 15.13 -5.44
N ASP A 173 -6.09 14.45 -5.63
CA ASP A 173 -7.43 15.07 -5.71
C ASP A 173 -7.96 15.60 -4.36
N GLN A 174 -7.27 15.28 -3.25
CA GLN A 174 -7.64 15.72 -1.90
C GLN A 174 -6.74 16.83 -1.36
N VAL A 175 -5.73 17.27 -2.11
CA VAL A 175 -4.77 18.32 -1.68
C VAL A 175 -5.50 19.60 -1.29
N SER A 176 -6.38 20.13 -2.14
CA SER A 176 -7.10 21.38 -1.85
C SER A 176 -7.99 21.27 -0.60
N ARG A 177 -8.51 20.08 -0.31
CA ARG A 177 -9.29 19.81 0.90
C ARG A 177 -8.40 19.76 2.14
N ALA A 178 -7.23 19.12 2.03
CA ALA A 178 -6.24 19.08 3.10
C ALA A 178 -5.70 20.47 3.44
N GLU A 179 -5.35 21.27 2.42
CA GLU A 179 -4.91 22.66 2.59
C GLU A 179 -5.97 23.50 3.32
N ARG A 180 -7.23 23.39 2.88
CA ARG A 180 -8.32 24.12 3.52
C ARG A 180 -8.50 23.72 4.99
N ALA A 181 -8.49 22.42 5.30
CA ALA A 181 -8.58 21.94 6.67
C ALA A 181 -7.44 22.49 7.55
N MET A 182 -6.20 22.50 7.05
CA MET A 182 -5.04 23.04 7.78
C MET A 182 -5.07 24.56 7.92
N GLN A 183 -5.57 25.28 6.91
CA GLN A 183 -5.73 26.73 6.99
C GLN A 183 -6.81 27.12 8.00
N ASP A 184 -7.94 26.41 8.03
CA ASP A 184 -9.03 26.68 8.95
C ASP A 184 -8.63 26.34 10.39
N ALA A 185 -7.95 25.22 10.63
CA ALA A 185 -7.38 24.87 11.93
C ALA A 185 -6.34 25.92 12.43
N LYS A 186 -5.53 26.47 11.52
CA LYS A 186 -4.59 27.57 11.86
C LYS A 186 -5.34 28.86 12.23
N LYS A 187 -6.40 29.21 11.51
CA LYS A 187 -7.22 30.41 11.79
C LYS A 187 -7.96 30.32 13.12
N ASN A 188 -8.41 29.12 13.50
CA ASN A 188 -9.08 28.88 14.78
C ASN A 188 -8.12 28.85 15.97
N GLY A 189 -6.80 28.83 15.73
CA GLY A 189 -5.78 28.78 16.77
C GLY A 189 -5.51 27.38 17.32
N ASP A 190 -6.05 26.34 16.69
CA ASP A 190 -5.87 24.94 17.09
C ASP A 190 -4.43 24.47 16.83
N ILE A 191 -3.87 24.90 15.70
CA ILE A 191 -2.50 24.59 15.28
C ILE A 191 -1.72 25.84 14.89
N ASN A 192 -0.41 25.81 15.13
CA ASN A 192 0.52 26.83 14.67
C ASN A 192 1.66 26.17 13.89
N TYR A 193 1.79 26.54 12.63
CA TYR A 193 2.85 26.13 11.71
C TYR A 193 3.32 27.34 10.91
N HIS A 194 4.58 27.36 10.49
CA HIS A 194 5.12 28.46 9.68
C HIS A 194 4.48 28.44 8.29
N ASP A 195 4.61 27.32 7.59
CA ASP A 195 4.14 27.16 6.22
C ASP A 195 3.57 25.76 5.96
N LEU A 196 2.74 25.64 4.92
CA LEU A 196 2.24 24.36 4.42
C LEU A 196 2.67 24.21 2.97
N VAL A 197 3.53 23.24 2.69
CA VAL A 197 4.05 22.95 1.35
C VAL A 197 3.40 21.70 0.81
N ALA A 198 2.77 21.81 -0.36
CA ALA A 198 2.24 20.70 -1.13
C ALA A 198 3.15 20.40 -2.33
N ASP A 199 3.56 19.15 -2.48
CA ASP A 199 4.25 18.64 -3.66
C ASP A 199 3.38 17.57 -4.31
N THR A 200 2.74 17.92 -5.43
CA THR A 200 1.81 17.07 -6.17
C THR A 200 2.46 16.24 -7.27
N ASP A 201 3.78 16.35 -7.44
CA ASP A 201 4.54 15.68 -8.50
C ASP A 201 5.35 14.49 -7.97
N VAL A 202 4.80 13.82 -6.95
CA VAL A 202 5.39 12.63 -6.34
C VAL A 202 4.59 11.37 -6.68
N ALA A 203 5.27 10.23 -6.59
CA ALA A 203 4.66 8.92 -6.59
C ALA A 203 5.24 8.09 -5.45
N LYS A 204 4.43 7.15 -4.95
CA LYS A 204 4.82 6.20 -3.91
C LYS A 204 5.19 4.88 -4.57
N VAL A 205 6.35 4.35 -4.23
CA VAL A 205 6.80 3.01 -4.66
C VAL A 205 7.14 2.21 -3.41
N SER A 206 6.69 0.96 -3.38
CA SER A 206 6.79 0.11 -2.21
C SER A 206 7.24 -1.29 -2.58
N VAL A 207 8.14 -1.82 -1.77
CA VAL A 207 8.58 -3.22 -1.83
C VAL A 207 7.88 -3.96 -0.68
N VAL A 208 7.25 -5.09 -0.97
CA VAL A 208 6.46 -5.88 0.00
C VAL A 208 6.95 -7.32 0.03
N GLY A 209 7.13 -7.88 1.22
CA GLY A 209 7.45 -9.29 1.41
C GLY A 209 7.54 -9.71 2.87
N ILE A 210 6.93 -10.85 3.24
CA ILE A 210 7.04 -11.39 4.61
C ILE A 210 8.48 -11.78 4.98
N GLY A 211 9.27 -12.21 4.00
CA GLY A 211 10.68 -12.57 4.19
C GLY A 211 11.56 -11.40 4.66
N MET A 212 11.08 -10.15 4.57
CA MET A 212 11.75 -8.96 5.09
C MET A 212 11.94 -9.00 6.62
N ARG A 213 11.08 -9.70 7.38
CA ARG A 213 11.19 -9.83 8.84
C ARG A 213 12.46 -10.55 9.29
N SER A 214 12.90 -11.52 8.50
CA SER A 214 13.99 -12.44 8.83
C SER A 214 15.28 -12.16 8.05
N HIS A 215 15.23 -11.29 7.04
CA HIS A 215 16.36 -10.98 6.17
C HIS A 215 16.82 -9.53 6.30
N ALA A 216 18.03 -9.34 6.80
CA ALA A 216 18.70 -8.04 6.76
C ALA A 216 19.12 -7.67 5.33
N GLY A 217 19.16 -6.36 5.03
CA GLY A 217 19.72 -5.84 3.78
C GLY A 217 18.70 -5.50 2.69
N VAL A 218 17.41 -5.76 2.88
CA VAL A 218 16.36 -5.39 1.91
C VAL A 218 16.34 -3.88 1.63
N ALA A 219 16.35 -3.05 2.67
CA ALA A 219 16.40 -1.61 2.53
C ALA A 219 17.66 -1.13 1.80
N ALA A 220 18.83 -1.70 2.14
CA ALA A 220 20.09 -1.36 1.49
C ALA A 220 20.06 -1.68 -0.01
N LYS A 221 19.51 -2.84 -0.38
CA LYS A 221 19.34 -3.26 -1.78
C LYS A 221 18.38 -2.33 -2.53
N MET A 222 17.22 -2.01 -1.94
CA MET A 222 16.26 -1.06 -2.50
C MET A 222 16.87 0.32 -2.76
N PHE A 223 17.56 0.90 -1.77
CA PHE A 223 18.15 2.23 -1.92
C PHE A 223 19.33 2.25 -2.89
N THR A 224 20.08 1.16 -2.99
CA THR A 224 21.15 1.02 -3.99
C THR A 224 20.56 0.99 -5.40
N ALA A 225 19.52 0.19 -5.64
CA ALA A 225 18.86 0.12 -6.94
C ALA A 225 18.31 1.48 -7.40
N LEU A 226 17.64 2.22 -6.50
CA LEU A 226 17.13 3.56 -6.82
C LEU A 226 18.25 4.57 -7.07
N LYS A 227 19.34 4.49 -6.29
CA LYS A 227 20.52 5.35 -6.46
C LYS A 227 21.19 5.11 -7.81
N ASP A 228 21.35 3.86 -8.23
CA ASP A 228 22.05 3.51 -9.48
C ASP A 228 21.30 4.03 -10.72
N GLU A 229 19.98 4.18 -10.62
CA GLU A 229 19.13 4.84 -11.62
C GLU A 229 19.02 6.38 -11.46
N GLY A 230 19.70 6.96 -10.47
CA GLY A 230 19.65 8.39 -10.19
C GLY A 230 18.30 8.88 -9.64
N VAL A 231 17.50 8.00 -9.04
CA VAL A 231 16.19 8.32 -8.47
C VAL A 231 16.36 8.81 -7.02
N ASN A 232 16.08 10.09 -6.78
CA ASN A 232 16.17 10.67 -5.45
C ASN A 232 14.95 10.31 -4.58
N ILE A 233 15.22 9.86 -3.35
CA ILE A 233 14.19 9.52 -2.37
C ILE A 233 13.83 10.78 -1.55
N LYS A 234 12.54 11.12 -1.51
CA LYS A 234 12.04 12.29 -0.76
C LYS A 234 11.59 11.93 0.66
N VAL A 235 10.94 10.78 0.82
CA VAL A 235 10.35 10.31 2.08
C VAL A 235 10.48 8.79 2.12
N ILE A 236 10.71 8.24 3.32
CA ILE A 236 10.76 6.80 3.56
C ILE A 236 9.78 6.47 4.69
N THR A 237 8.97 5.42 4.53
CA THR A 237 8.30 4.74 5.65
C THR A 237 8.51 3.23 5.55
N THR A 238 8.35 2.53 6.67
CA THR A 238 8.46 1.08 6.73
C THR A 238 7.37 0.52 7.64
N SER A 239 6.87 -0.68 7.29
CA SER A 239 6.23 -1.62 8.22
C SER A 239 7.16 -2.82 8.40
N GLU A 240 6.69 -3.89 9.05
CA GLU A 240 7.48 -5.12 9.23
C GLU A 240 7.80 -5.83 7.90
N ILE A 241 6.92 -5.69 6.91
CA ILE A 241 6.97 -6.44 5.64
C ILE A 241 6.88 -5.52 4.42
N LYS A 242 7.09 -4.22 4.61
CA LYS A 242 6.96 -3.21 3.55
C LYS A 242 7.95 -2.07 3.77
N ILE A 243 8.60 -1.62 2.70
CA ILE A 243 9.30 -0.33 2.66
C ILE A 243 8.68 0.50 1.56
N SER A 244 8.24 1.72 1.88
CA SER A 244 7.65 2.68 0.96
C SER A 244 8.53 3.91 0.82
N VAL A 245 8.70 4.40 -0.41
CA VAL A 245 9.39 5.65 -0.70
C VAL A 245 8.52 6.59 -1.53
N LEU A 246 8.64 7.89 -1.28
CA LEU A 246 8.17 8.92 -2.23
C LEU A 246 9.33 9.35 -3.12
N ILE A 247 9.10 9.37 -4.43
CA ILE A 247 10.02 9.80 -5.47
C ILE A 247 9.32 10.79 -6.40
N ASP A 248 10.07 11.51 -7.24
CA ASP A 248 9.42 12.30 -8.30
C ASP A 248 8.63 11.38 -9.24
N ARG A 249 7.38 11.73 -9.55
CA ARG A 249 6.44 10.92 -10.33
C ARG A 249 7.00 10.52 -11.70
N LYS A 250 7.83 11.36 -12.31
CA LYS A 250 8.48 11.08 -13.60
C LYS A 250 9.39 9.84 -13.59
N TYR A 251 9.86 9.41 -12.42
CA TYR A 251 10.70 8.22 -12.25
C TYR A 251 9.92 6.97 -11.85
N LEU A 252 8.59 7.04 -11.77
CA LEU A 252 7.75 5.95 -11.28
C LEU A 252 8.02 4.62 -12.00
N GLU A 253 7.89 4.59 -13.32
CA GLU A 253 8.04 3.37 -14.11
C GLU A 253 9.47 2.82 -14.00
N LEU A 254 10.48 3.71 -14.08
CA LEU A 254 11.89 3.35 -13.93
C LEU A 254 12.18 2.72 -12.55
N ALA A 255 11.68 3.34 -11.48
CA ALA A 255 11.87 2.86 -10.12
C ALA A 255 11.21 1.49 -9.90
N VAL A 256 9.99 1.29 -10.41
CA VAL A 256 9.30 -0.01 -10.32
C VAL A 256 10.08 -1.09 -11.05
N GLN A 257 10.53 -0.82 -12.29
CA GLN A 257 11.34 -1.76 -13.07
C GLN A 257 12.68 -2.08 -12.40
N ALA A 258 13.41 -1.06 -11.94
CA ALA A 258 14.70 -1.23 -11.28
C ALA A 258 14.59 -2.03 -9.98
N LEU A 259 13.53 -1.82 -9.19
CA LEU A 259 13.29 -2.60 -7.99
C LEU A 259 12.87 -4.04 -8.32
N HIS A 260 12.02 -4.23 -9.34
CA HIS A 260 11.62 -5.55 -9.80
C HIS A 260 12.85 -6.38 -10.23
N ASP A 261 13.72 -5.80 -11.06
CA ASP A 261 14.98 -6.40 -11.51
C ASP A 261 15.96 -6.63 -10.35
N ALA A 262 16.13 -5.64 -9.46
CA ALA A 262 17.05 -5.76 -8.35
C ALA A 262 16.66 -6.94 -7.45
N PHE A 263 15.37 -7.12 -7.16
CA PHE A 263 14.88 -8.24 -6.34
C PHE A 263 14.69 -9.55 -7.12
N GLU A 264 15.05 -9.59 -8.41
CA GLU A 264 14.99 -10.78 -9.28
C GLU A 264 13.59 -11.41 -9.34
N LEU A 265 12.55 -10.56 -9.28
CA LEU A 265 11.17 -11.00 -9.15
C LEU A 265 10.61 -11.66 -10.42
N GLU A 266 11.34 -11.60 -11.54
CA GLU A 266 11.04 -12.34 -12.75
C GLU A 266 11.33 -13.84 -12.64
N LYS A 267 12.16 -14.25 -11.67
CA LYS A 267 12.52 -15.65 -11.48
C LYS A 267 11.42 -16.37 -10.70
N ALA A 268 11.00 -17.52 -11.21
CA ALA A 268 10.24 -18.48 -10.41
C ALA A 268 11.20 -19.17 -9.43
N ILE A 269 10.77 -19.36 -8.19
CA ILE A 269 11.33 -20.37 -7.30
C ILE A 269 10.56 -21.66 -7.58
#